data_AF-A0A8C1U7U1-F1
#
_entry.id   AF-A0A8C1U7U1-F1
#
_cell.length_a   1.000
_cell.length_b   1.000
_cell.length_c   1.000
_cell.angle_alpha   90.00
_cell.angle_beta   90.00
_cell.angle_gamma   90.00
#
_symmetry.space_group_name_H-M   'P 1'
#
loop_
_entity.id
_entity.type
_entity.pdbx_description
1 polymer ?
#
loop_
_entity_poly.entity_id
_entity_poly.type
_entity_poly.pdbx_seq_one_letter_code
_entity_poly.pdbx_strand_id
1 'polypeptide(L)'
;MILILVLYFLQATRGSVKPFVNFNAKHDAEVLRKAMKGIGTDEDAILMLLAARSNAQRQEIKAAYKKAFGKDLVKDLRSELGGKLEDLIVALMFPSTIYDAHELHKAIKGVGTEDQVLIEILASRTCDEMKDIAKAYKKEYGSKLEKDIMGDTSGHYQRLLLILAQGNKEEGVDESRVEKDAKELFAAGEEKFGTDEDKFINILGNRSAEHLRRVFDAYKKIAGCDIEESIKDECTGNLEALLLAVGTKIPAVWLNIQRAGTDDETLIRIMVSRSERDMLDVRAMYKKKYGESLYSTIQEDTEGDYQKALLYLCGGND
;
A
#
# COMPACT_ATOMS: atom_id res chain seq x y z
N MET A 1 29.14 13.95 -1.60
CA MET A 1 27.93 14.28 -0.81
C MET A 1 26.65 13.73 -1.41
N ILE A 2 26.36 13.91 -2.72
CA ILE A 2 25.13 13.39 -3.36
C ILE A 2 25.05 11.86 -3.32
N LEU A 3 26.15 11.14 -3.57
CA LEU A 3 26.17 9.66 -3.50
C LEU A 3 25.94 9.11 -2.07
N ILE A 4 26.38 9.84 -1.04
CA ILE A 4 26.21 9.46 0.37
C ILE A 4 24.77 9.72 0.84
N LEU A 5 24.13 10.79 0.35
CA LEU A 5 22.70 11.06 0.57
C LEU A 5 21.80 9.99 -0.09
N VAL A 6 22.16 9.52 -1.29
CA VAL A 6 21.45 8.40 -1.95
C VAL A 6 21.63 7.10 -1.17
N LEU A 7 22.82 6.81 -0.63
CA LEU A 7 23.06 5.64 0.21
C LEU A 7 22.33 5.70 1.57
N TYR A 8 22.21 6.89 2.18
CA TYR A 8 21.40 7.07 3.39
C TYR A 8 19.90 6.93 3.12
N PHE A 9 19.40 7.39 1.97
CA PHE A 9 18.00 7.14 1.56
C PHE A 9 17.74 5.65 1.28
N LEU A 10 18.72 4.91 0.74
CA LEU A 10 18.62 3.47 0.52
C LEU A 10 18.66 2.65 1.83
N GLN A 11 19.26 3.20 2.89
CA GLN A 11 19.19 2.65 4.26
C GLN A 11 17.89 2.96 5.00
N ALA A 12 17.05 3.87 4.50
CA ALA A 12 15.88 4.37 5.23
C ALA A 12 14.57 3.60 4.97
N THR A 13 14.48 2.75 3.94
CA THR A 13 13.28 1.94 3.68
C THR A 13 13.42 0.54 4.26
N ARG A 14 12.34 0.01 4.85
CA ARG A 14 12.26 -1.36 5.38
C ARG A 14 11.57 -2.30 4.39
N GLY A 15 11.72 -2.02 3.09
CA GLY A 15 11.31 -2.90 2.00
C GLY A 15 12.20 -4.13 1.87
N SER A 16 11.61 -5.22 1.38
CA SER A 16 12.27 -6.47 1.00
C SER A 16 12.98 -6.37 -0.35
N VAL A 17 12.43 -5.63 -1.30
CA VAL A 17 13.03 -5.38 -2.62
C VAL A 17 13.90 -4.13 -2.56
N LYS A 18 15.10 -4.22 -3.11
CA LYS A 18 16.11 -3.14 -3.13
C LYS A 18 16.65 -2.94 -4.54
N PRO A 19 17.18 -1.74 -4.87
CA PRO A 19 17.84 -1.54 -6.15
C PRO A 19 18.99 -2.53 -6.35
N PHE A 20 19.00 -3.18 -7.51
CA PHE A 20 20.05 -4.11 -7.90
C PHE A 20 21.34 -3.34 -8.19
N VAL A 21 22.44 -3.68 -7.49
CA VAL A 21 23.67 -2.86 -7.45
C VAL A 21 24.34 -2.73 -8.82
N ASN A 22 24.46 -3.82 -9.58
CA ASN A 22 25.14 -3.85 -10.88
C ASN A 22 24.13 -3.83 -12.04
N PHE A 23 23.15 -2.94 -11.94
CA PHE A 23 22.03 -2.89 -12.87
C PHE A 23 22.43 -2.41 -14.27
N ASN A 24 21.89 -3.08 -15.29
CA ASN A 24 22.01 -2.69 -16.68
C ASN A 24 20.67 -2.92 -17.41
N ALA A 25 19.93 -1.83 -17.62
CA ALA A 25 18.61 -1.88 -18.24
C ALA A 25 18.60 -2.53 -19.64
N LYS A 26 19.66 -2.33 -20.43
CA LYS A 26 19.76 -2.92 -21.77
C LYS A 26 19.95 -4.43 -21.69
N HIS A 27 20.83 -4.89 -20.83
CA HIS A 27 21.06 -6.31 -20.61
C HIS A 27 19.78 -7.00 -20.10
N ASP A 28 19.13 -6.41 -19.09
CA ASP A 28 17.88 -6.94 -18.55
C ASP A 28 16.77 -6.99 -19.62
N ALA A 29 16.67 -5.97 -20.48
CA ALA A 29 15.74 -6.00 -21.61
C ALA A 29 16.05 -7.12 -22.61
N GLU A 30 17.32 -7.41 -22.89
CA GLU A 30 17.74 -8.52 -23.75
C GLU A 30 17.41 -9.88 -23.12
N VAL A 31 17.60 -10.04 -21.81
CA VAL A 31 17.22 -11.24 -21.05
C VAL A 31 15.72 -11.49 -21.15
N LEU A 32 14.90 -10.47 -20.87
CA LEU A 32 13.44 -10.56 -20.99
C LEU A 32 13.01 -10.89 -22.43
N ARG A 33 13.64 -10.25 -23.45
CA ARG A 33 13.32 -10.54 -24.85
C ARG A 33 13.61 -11.99 -25.22
N LYS A 34 14.70 -12.56 -24.69
CA LYS A 34 15.08 -13.95 -24.89
C LYS A 34 14.13 -14.92 -24.19
N ALA A 35 13.73 -14.61 -22.96
CA ALA A 35 12.78 -15.41 -22.18
C ALA A 35 11.40 -15.52 -22.86
N MET A 36 11.00 -14.49 -23.60
CA MET A 36 9.74 -14.41 -24.38
C MET A 36 9.94 -14.69 -25.88
N LYS A 37 10.91 -15.53 -26.26
CA LYS A 37 11.19 -15.83 -27.68
C LYS A 37 11.17 -17.33 -27.94
N GLY A 38 10.29 -17.75 -28.84
CA GLY A 38 10.25 -19.12 -29.34
C GLY A 38 8.89 -19.74 -29.05
N ILE A 39 8.86 -21.06 -28.91
CA ILE A 39 7.69 -21.78 -28.43
C ILE A 39 7.84 -21.91 -26.91
N GLY A 40 6.85 -21.41 -26.16
CA GLY A 40 6.88 -21.34 -24.71
C GLY A 40 7.56 -20.07 -24.18
N THR A 41 7.46 -19.89 -22.86
CA THR A 41 8.00 -18.76 -22.11
C THR A 41 8.98 -19.31 -21.07
N ASP A 42 10.00 -18.52 -20.69
CA ASP A 42 10.84 -18.80 -19.52
C ASP A 42 10.35 -17.92 -18.36
N GLU A 43 9.28 -18.37 -17.71
CA GLU A 43 8.61 -17.64 -16.61
C GLU A 43 9.54 -17.43 -15.42
N ASP A 44 10.39 -18.42 -15.12
CA ASP A 44 11.39 -18.35 -14.05
C ASP A 44 12.40 -17.21 -14.31
N ALA A 45 12.92 -17.08 -15.53
CA ALA A 45 13.82 -15.97 -15.87
C ALA A 45 13.12 -14.60 -15.77
N ILE A 46 11.85 -14.51 -16.20
CA ILE A 46 11.07 -13.27 -16.12
C ILE A 46 10.85 -12.86 -14.66
N LEU A 47 10.34 -13.77 -13.83
CA LEU A 47 10.00 -13.45 -12.44
C LEU A 47 11.26 -13.19 -11.62
N MET A 48 12.32 -13.99 -11.75
CA MET A 48 13.56 -13.80 -10.99
C MET A 48 14.22 -12.46 -11.32
N LEU A 49 14.14 -12.02 -12.58
CA LEU A 49 14.65 -10.72 -12.97
C LEU A 49 13.77 -9.61 -12.40
N LEU A 50 12.47 -9.60 -12.69
CA LEU A 50 11.60 -8.47 -12.36
C LEU A 50 11.33 -8.31 -10.86
N ALA A 51 11.25 -9.41 -10.10
CA ALA A 51 11.09 -9.36 -8.64
C ALA A 51 12.39 -8.90 -7.93
N ALA A 52 13.55 -9.05 -8.56
CA ALA A 52 14.85 -8.61 -8.03
C ALA A 52 15.27 -7.21 -8.49
N ARG A 53 14.38 -6.44 -9.12
CA ARG A 53 14.63 -5.05 -9.55
C ARG A 53 13.68 -4.10 -8.84
N SER A 54 14.23 -2.98 -8.38
CA SER A 54 13.40 -1.88 -7.90
C SER A 54 12.47 -1.37 -9.00
N ASN A 55 11.37 -0.72 -8.61
CA ASN A 55 10.38 -0.20 -9.54
C ASN A 55 11.02 0.83 -10.50
N ALA A 56 11.91 1.68 -9.99
CA ALA A 56 12.68 2.61 -10.80
C ALA A 56 13.49 1.88 -11.90
N GLN A 57 14.18 0.80 -11.54
CA GLN A 57 14.91 -0.03 -12.50
C GLN A 57 13.97 -0.73 -13.49
N ARG A 58 12.79 -1.18 -13.06
CA ARG A 58 11.75 -1.73 -13.96
C ARG A 58 11.29 -0.70 -14.99
N GLN A 59 11.17 0.59 -14.62
CA GLN A 59 10.86 1.66 -15.57
C GLN A 59 12.01 1.87 -16.58
N GLU A 60 13.27 1.81 -16.13
CA GLU A 60 14.43 1.88 -17.03
C GLU A 60 14.49 0.69 -18.00
N ILE A 61 14.18 -0.53 -17.54
CA ILE A 61 14.08 -1.73 -18.37
C ILE A 61 12.99 -1.54 -19.44
N LYS A 62 11.81 -1.03 -19.05
CA LYS A 62 10.71 -0.77 -20.00
C LYS A 62 11.15 0.20 -21.11
N ALA A 63 11.85 1.27 -20.75
CA ALA A 63 12.38 2.22 -21.72
C ALA A 63 13.46 1.59 -22.63
N ALA A 64 14.39 0.80 -22.05
CA ALA A 64 15.44 0.12 -22.79
C ALA A 64 14.88 -0.93 -23.76
N TYR A 65 13.87 -1.70 -23.35
CA TYR A 65 13.17 -2.68 -24.17
C TYR A 65 12.49 -2.02 -25.38
N LYS A 66 11.79 -0.90 -25.16
CA LYS A 66 11.18 -0.12 -26.25
C LYS A 66 12.22 0.39 -27.23
N LYS A 67 13.34 0.92 -26.73
CA LYS A 67 14.43 1.44 -27.57
C LYS A 67 15.13 0.35 -28.38
N ALA A 68 15.39 -0.81 -27.79
CA ALA A 68 16.13 -1.89 -28.43
C ALA A 68 15.28 -2.68 -29.44
N PHE A 69 13.98 -2.88 -29.17
CA PHE A 69 13.15 -3.80 -29.94
C PHE A 69 11.93 -3.14 -30.60
N GLY A 70 11.65 -1.86 -30.31
CA GLY A 70 10.46 -1.16 -30.81
C GLY A 70 9.13 -1.64 -30.20
N LYS A 71 9.18 -2.57 -29.24
CA LYS A 71 8.02 -3.22 -28.62
C LYS A 71 7.66 -2.66 -27.26
N ASP A 72 6.42 -2.86 -26.83
CA ASP A 72 5.98 -2.53 -25.48
C ASP A 72 6.20 -3.75 -24.57
N LEU A 73 7.03 -3.59 -23.54
CA LEU A 73 7.38 -4.69 -22.64
C LEU A 73 6.17 -5.23 -21.86
N VAL A 74 5.27 -4.34 -21.40
CA VAL A 74 4.10 -4.78 -20.63
C VAL A 74 3.13 -5.54 -21.52
N LYS A 75 2.96 -5.10 -22.77
CA LYS A 75 2.15 -5.83 -23.75
C LYS A 75 2.72 -7.21 -24.06
N ASP A 76 4.04 -7.31 -24.25
CA ASP A 76 4.68 -8.60 -24.50
C ASP A 76 4.54 -9.52 -23.27
N LEU A 77 4.75 -9.02 -22.04
CA LEU A 77 4.53 -9.80 -20.82
C LEU A 77 3.10 -10.34 -20.70
N ARG A 78 2.08 -9.52 -21.02
CA ARG A 78 0.67 -9.94 -21.04
C ARG A 78 0.36 -11.02 -22.08
N SER A 79 1.11 -11.09 -23.18
CA SER A 79 0.89 -12.13 -24.20
C SER A 79 1.60 -13.45 -23.89
N GLU A 80 2.60 -13.43 -23.02
CA GLU A 80 3.50 -14.55 -22.75
C GLU A 80 3.23 -15.21 -21.39
N LEU A 81 2.58 -14.47 -20.47
CA LEU A 81 2.16 -14.94 -19.16
C LEU A 81 0.63 -15.11 -19.13
N GLY A 82 0.12 -15.81 -18.12
CA GLY A 82 -1.31 -15.90 -17.86
C GLY A 82 -1.64 -16.04 -16.38
N GLY A 83 -2.91 -15.80 -16.05
CA GLY A 83 -3.45 -15.93 -14.69
C GLY A 83 -2.74 -15.02 -13.67
N LYS A 84 -2.67 -15.48 -12.42
CA LYS A 84 -2.16 -14.68 -11.29
C LYS A 84 -0.70 -14.25 -11.42
N LEU A 85 0.11 -15.02 -12.14
CA LEU A 85 1.48 -14.64 -12.44
C LEU A 85 1.52 -13.43 -13.39
N GLU A 86 0.68 -13.41 -14.43
CA GLU A 86 0.55 -12.23 -15.30
C GLU A 86 0.15 -11.02 -14.47
N ASP A 87 -0.89 -11.14 -13.65
CA ASP A 87 -1.39 -10.04 -12.82
C ASP A 87 -0.30 -9.45 -11.93
N LEU A 88 0.46 -10.31 -11.24
CA LEU A 88 1.57 -9.90 -10.38
C LEU A 88 2.71 -9.23 -11.14
N ILE A 89 3.19 -9.87 -12.22
CA ILE A 89 4.32 -9.34 -13.00
C ILE A 89 3.94 -8.03 -13.68
N VAL A 90 2.73 -7.93 -14.21
CA VAL A 90 2.23 -6.70 -14.81
C VAL A 90 2.08 -5.60 -13.77
N ALA A 91 1.54 -5.89 -12.59
CA ALA A 91 1.45 -4.93 -11.49
C ALA A 91 2.83 -4.38 -11.09
N LEU A 92 3.86 -5.24 -11.04
CA LEU A 92 5.24 -4.81 -10.81
C LEU A 92 5.73 -3.81 -11.88
N MET A 93 5.23 -3.84 -13.12
CA MET A 93 5.72 -2.95 -14.16
C MET A 93 5.13 -1.53 -14.11
N PHE A 94 4.11 -1.27 -13.29
CA PHE A 94 3.54 0.07 -13.13
C PHE A 94 4.42 0.96 -12.25
N PRO A 95 4.60 2.24 -12.57
CA PRO A 95 5.05 3.21 -11.57
C PRO A 95 4.11 3.19 -10.37
N SER A 96 4.64 3.21 -9.14
CA SER A 96 3.85 3.01 -7.92
C SER A 96 2.61 3.92 -7.82
N THR A 97 2.74 5.20 -8.19
CA THR A 97 1.62 6.16 -8.17
C THR A 97 0.55 5.89 -9.22
N ILE A 98 0.94 5.35 -10.39
CA ILE A 98 -0.03 4.93 -11.43
C ILE A 98 -0.73 3.65 -10.99
N TYR A 99 -0.02 2.72 -10.34
CA TYR A 99 -0.61 1.50 -9.80
C TYR A 99 -1.68 1.84 -8.75
N ASP A 100 -1.36 2.69 -7.78
CA ASP A 100 -2.33 3.12 -6.76
C ASP A 100 -3.55 3.82 -7.38
N ALA A 101 -3.35 4.68 -8.40
CA ALA A 101 -4.46 5.31 -9.10
C ALA A 101 -5.36 4.28 -9.82
N HIS A 102 -4.75 3.23 -10.39
CA HIS A 102 -5.48 2.14 -11.01
C HIS A 102 -6.29 1.32 -10.02
N GLU A 103 -5.70 0.95 -8.89
CA GLU A 103 -6.39 0.19 -7.84
C GLU A 103 -7.55 1.00 -7.25
N LEU A 104 -7.37 2.29 -7.01
CA LEU A 104 -8.47 3.18 -6.57
C LEU A 104 -9.58 3.28 -7.63
N HIS A 105 -9.23 3.37 -8.91
CA HIS A 105 -10.24 3.48 -9.96
C HIS A 105 -11.03 2.17 -10.09
N LYS A 106 -10.35 1.03 -10.05
CA LYS A 106 -10.98 -0.30 -10.06
C LYS A 106 -11.93 -0.46 -8.87
N ALA A 107 -11.48 -0.10 -7.66
CA ALA A 107 -12.25 -0.17 -6.44
C ALA A 107 -13.53 0.69 -6.44
N ILE A 108 -13.54 1.81 -7.18
CA ILE A 108 -14.69 2.74 -7.26
C ILE A 108 -15.61 2.42 -8.45
N LYS A 109 -15.08 1.91 -9.57
CA LYS A 109 -15.89 1.66 -10.80
C LYS A 109 -16.38 0.21 -10.93
N GLY A 110 -16.09 -0.65 -9.94
CA GLY A 110 -16.57 -2.03 -9.89
C GLY A 110 -18.08 -2.16 -9.66
N VAL A 111 -18.56 -3.40 -9.55
CA VAL A 111 -19.92 -3.66 -9.06
C VAL A 111 -19.92 -3.46 -7.54
N GLY A 112 -20.39 -2.30 -7.10
CA GLY A 112 -20.21 -1.86 -5.71
C GLY A 112 -18.82 -1.29 -5.47
N THR A 113 -18.56 -0.88 -4.24
CA THR A 113 -17.31 -0.26 -3.81
C THR A 113 -16.43 -1.27 -3.10
N GLU A 114 -15.15 -1.38 -3.49
CA GLU A 114 -14.17 -2.15 -2.73
C GLU A 114 -13.56 -1.28 -1.61
N ASP A 115 -14.32 -1.08 -0.54
CA ASP A 115 -13.97 -0.18 0.57
C ASP A 115 -12.61 -0.49 1.21
N GLN A 116 -12.23 -1.76 1.28
CA GLN A 116 -10.94 -2.15 1.86
C GLN A 116 -9.76 -1.61 1.04
N VAL A 117 -9.89 -1.50 -0.28
CA VAL A 117 -8.85 -0.92 -1.15
C VAL A 117 -8.74 0.58 -0.92
N LEU A 118 -9.89 1.27 -0.81
CA LEU A 118 -9.93 2.70 -0.49
C LEU A 118 -9.26 2.98 0.86
N ILE A 119 -9.63 2.22 1.89
CA ILE A 119 -9.06 2.34 3.24
C ILE A 119 -7.55 2.06 3.21
N GLU A 120 -7.13 0.96 2.58
CA GLU A 120 -5.74 0.54 2.50
C GLU A 120 -4.85 1.62 1.89
N ILE A 121 -5.25 2.18 0.74
CA ILE A 121 -4.45 3.15 0.01
C ILE A 121 -4.52 4.51 0.72
N LEU A 122 -5.70 5.04 0.98
CA LEU A 122 -5.87 6.42 1.47
C LEU A 122 -5.35 6.61 2.90
N ALA A 123 -5.40 5.58 3.76
CA ALA A 123 -4.89 5.70 5.12
C ALA A 123 -3.36 5.60 5.21
N SER A 124 -2.69 5.09 4.17
CA SER A 124 -1.28 4.69 4.28
C SER A 124 -0.29 5.39 3.35
N ARG A 125 -0.78 6.08 2.32
CA ARG A 125 0.05 6.89 1.45
C ARG A 125 0.36 8.23 2.11
N THR A 126 1.57 8.74 1.86
CA THR A 126 1.95 10.06 2.39
C THR A 126 1.16 11.17 1.70
N CYS A 127 1.20 12.37 2.25
CA CYS A 127 0.57 13.54 1.65
C CYS A 127 1.06 13.82 0.22
N ASP A 128 2.37 13.69 -0.02
CA ASP A 128 2.95 13.87 -1.36
C ASP A 128 2.54 12.76 -2.33
N GLU A 129 2.54 11.51 -1.85
CA GLU A 129 2.04 10.38 -2.65
C GLU A 129 0.57 10.57 -3.02
N MET A 130 -0.27 11.00 -2.08
CA MET A 130 -1.68 11.26 -2.36
C MET A 130 -1.89 12.35 -3.41
N LYS A 131 -1.10 13.43 -3.36
CA LYS A 131 -1.14 14.48 -4.39
C LYS A 131 -0.73 13.94 -5.76
N ASP A 132 0.27 13.07 -5.81
CA ASP A 132 0.73 12.48 -7.07
C ASP A 132 -0.24 11.41 -7.61
N ILE A 133 -0.87 10.64 -6.73
CA ILE A 133 -1.97 9.72 -7.07
C ILE A 133 -3.15 10.49 -7.64
N ALA A 134 -3.58 11.61 -7.01
CA ALA A 134 -4.69 12.42 -7.53
C ALA A 134 -4.40 12.99 -8.92
N LYS A 135 -3.15 13.41 -9.19
CA LYS A 135 -2.71 13.86 -10.53
C LYS A 135 -2.73 12.70 -11.53
N ALA A 136 -2.19 11.55 -11.15
CA ALA A 136 -2.17 10.34 -11.97
C ALA A 136 -3.59 9.89 -12.33
N TYR A 137 -4.46 9.76 -11.34
CA TYR A 137 -5.86 9.39 -11.49
C TYR A 137 -6.58 10.28 -12.49
N LYS A 138 -6.44 11.61 -12.34
CA LYS A 138 -7.04 12.57 -13.26
C LYS A 138 -6.51 12.44 -14.69
N LYS A 139 -5.22 12.17 -14.83
CA LYS A 139 -4.58 12.01 -16.14
C LYS A 139 -5.05 10.72 -16.84
N GLU A 140 -5.14 9.61 -16.12
CA GLU A 140 -5.49 8.30 -16.68
C GLU A 140 -6.99 8.15 -16.93
N TYR A 141 -7.85 8.70 -16.06
CA TYR A 141 -9.30 8.44 -16.08
C TYR A 141 -10.16 9.66 -16.41
N GLY A 142 -9.58 10.86 -16.45
CA GLY A 142 -10.29 12.10 -16.81
C GLY A 142 -11.23 12.65 -15.73
N SER A 143 -11.42 11.94 -14.61
CA SER A 143 -12.19 12.37 -13.43
C SER A 143 -11.27 12.74 -12.26
N LYS A 144 -11.78 13.50 -11.28
CA LYS A 144 -11.06 13.74 -10.04
C LYS A 144 -11.32 12.58 -9.07
N LEU A 145 -10.28 12.10 -8.38
CA LEU A 145 -10.41 11.04 -7.38
C LEU A 145 -11.47 11.38 -6.33
N GLU A 146 -11.46 12.61 -5.81
CA GLU A 146 -12.43 13.07 -4.80
C GLU A 146 -13.87 13.06 -5.33
N LYS A 147 -14.06 13.39 -6.62
CA LYS A 147 -15.38 13.36 -7.24
C LYS A 147 -15.92 11.94 -7.34
N ASP A 148 -15.05 10.99 -7.68
CA ASP A 148 -15.45 9.58 -7.79
C ASP A 148 -15.70 8.96 -6.41
N ILE A 149 -14.87 9.26 -5.40
CA ILE A 149 -15.14 8.89 -3.99
C ILE A 149 -16.49 9.46 -3.53
N MET A 150 -16.78 10.72 -3.85
CA MET A 150 -18.05 11.37 -3.51
C MET A 150 -19.27 10.69 -4.13
N GLY A 151 -19.10 10.08 -5.31
CA GLY A 151 -20.19 9.42 -6.03
C GLY A 151 -20.53 8.04 -5.49
N ASP A 152 -19.60 7.39 -4.79
CA ASP A 152 -19.68 5.96 -4.46
C ASP A 152 -19.77 5.69 -2.95
N THR A 153 -19.38 6.65 -2.12
CA THR A 153 -19.40 6.53 -0.66
C THR A 153 -20.38 7.52 -0.02
N SER A 154 -20.64 7.45 1.28
CA SER A 154 -21.48 8.44 1.98
C SER A 154 -21.10 8.63 3.46
N GLY A 155 -21.72 9.63 4.10
CA GLY A 155 -21.63 9.86 5.54
C GLY A 155 -20.23 10.22 6.07
N HIS A 156 -19.99 9.88 7.33
CA HIS A 156 -18.72 10.12 8.04
C HIS A 156 -17.53 9.39 7.38
N TYR A 157 -17.77 8.18 6.85
CA TYR A 157 -16.77 7.43 6.09
C TYR A 157 -16.31 8.20 4.83
N GLN A 158 -17.24 8.67 4.00
CA GLN A 158 -16.91 9.52 2.85
C GLN A 158 -16.12 10.76 3.28
N ARG A 159 -16.55 11.45 4.34
CA ARG A 159 -15.89 12.67 4.81
C ARG A 159 -14.42 12.42 5.14
N LEU A 160 -14.11 11.33 5.85
CA LEU A 160 -12.72 10.99 6.18
C LEU A 160 -11.92 10.59 4.94
N LEU A 161 -12.48 9.79 4.03
CA LEU A 161 -11.82 9.45 2.76
C LEU A 161 -11.43 10.71 1.97
N LEU A 162 -12.32 11.70 1.90
CA LEU A 162 -12.06 12.95 1.19
C LEU A 162 -10.96 13.79 1.85
N ILE A 163 -10.88 13.81 3.19
CA ILE A 163 -9.78 14.48 3.91
C ILE A 163 -8.45 13.81 3.56
N LEU A 164 -8.40 12.48 3.57
CA LEU A 164 -7.19 11.73 3.23
C LEU A 164 -6.81 11.90 1.74
N ALA A 165 -7.80 11.90 0.85
CA ALA A 165 -7.60 12.08 -0.59
C ALA A 165 -6.95 13.43 -0.96
N GLN A 166 -7.17 14.46 -0.14
CA GLN A 166 -6.55 15.78 -0.35
C GLN A 166 -5.04 15.78 -0.08
N GLY A 167 -4.52 14.85 0.74
CA GLY A 167 -3.09 14.78 1.06
C GLY A 167 -2.55 16.03 1.75
N ASN A 168 -3.29 16.60 2.71
CA ASN A 168 -2.96 17.86 3.38
C ASN A 168 -2.89 17.74 4.92
N LYS A 169 -2.47 16.59 5.44
CA LYS A 169 -2.23 16.44 6.88
C LYS A 169 -1.12 17.40 7.34
N GLU A 170 -1.24 17.85 8.58
CA GLU A 170 -0.21 18.62 9.29
C GLU A 170 1.12 17.83 9.34
N GLU A 171 2.24 18.55 9.47
CA GLU A 171 3.57 17.97 9.61
C GLU A 171 4.12 18.21 11.03
N GLY A 172 4.98 17.30 11.50
CA GLY A 172 5.63 17.39 12.81
C GLY A 172 4.69 17.26 14.00
N VAL A 173 5.19 17.60 15.19
CA VAL A 173 4.44 17.47 16.45
C VAL A 173 4.19 18.85 17.06
N ASP A 174 2.93 19.23 17.21
CA ASP A 174 2.54 20.35 18.06
C ASP A 174 2.35 19.89 19.51
N GLU A 175 3.40 19.97 20.32
CA GLU A 175 3.39 19.53 21.73
C GLU A 175 2.30 20.24 22.56
N SER A 176 1.91 21.47 22.21
CA SER A 176 0.90 22.24 22.94
C SER A 176 -0.52 21.69 22.75
N ARG A 177 -0.75 20.93 21.67
CA ARG A 177 -2.05 20.36 21.31
C ARG A 177 -2.21 18.90 21.74
N VAL A 178 -1.13 18.19 22.06
CA VAL A 178 -1.17 16.74 22.34
C VAL A 178 -2.18 16.39 23.43
N GLU A 179 -2.08 17.03 24.59
CA GLU A 179 -2.99 16.76 25.71
C GLU A 179 -4.43 17.23 25.41
N LYS A 180 -4.56 18.32 24.64
CA LYS A 180 -5.87 18.86 24.24
C LYS A 180 -6.58 17.90 23.29
N ASP A 181 -5.92 17.44 22.24
CA ASP A 181 -6.50 16.51 21.28
C ASP A 181 -6.83 15.17 21.96
N ALA A 182 -6.00 14.70 22.90
CA ALA A 182 -6.30 13.49 23.68
C ALA A 182 -7.57 13.64 24.54
N LYS A 183 -7.73 14.79 25.22
CA LYS A 183 -8.95 15.10 25.98
C LYS A 183 -10.17 15.26 25.07
N GLU A 184 -10.00 15.87 23.89
CA GLU A 184 -11.09 16.02 22.92
C GLU A 184 -11.55 14.66 22.38
N LEU A 185 -10.64 13.72 22.13
CA LEU A 185 -11.01 12.34 21.74
C LEU A 185 -11.73 11.61 22.87
N PHE A 186 -11.26 11.72 24.11
CA PHE A 186 -11.90 11.08 25.27
C PHE A 186 -13.31 11.63 25.49
N ALA A 187 -13.45 12.96 25.47
CA ALA A 187 -14.73 13.63 25.57
C ALA A 187 -15.65 13.39 24.36
N ALA A 188 -15.11 12.92 23.23
CA ALA A 188 -15.87 12.62 22.01
C ALA A 188 -16.40 11.18 21.96
N GLY A 189 -15.81 10.25 22.71
CA GLY A 189 -16.28 8.86 22.84
C GLY A 189 -16.63 8.55 24.29
N GLU A 190 -15.67 8.01 25.04
CA GLU A 190 -15.81 7.46 26.40
C GLU A 190 -16.57 8.33 27.44
N GLU A 191 -16.55 9.66 27.33
CA GLU A 191 -17.24 10.55 28.28
C GLU A 191 -18.74 10.75 27.98
N LYS A 192 -19.27 10.18 26.89
CA LYS A 192 -20.69 10.33 26.51
C LYS A 192 -21.28 9.02 26.01
N PHE A 193 -22.61 9.01 25.84
CA PHE A 193 -23.29 7.91 25.16
C PHE A 193 -23.24 8.13 23.64
N GLY A 194 -22.60 7.20 22.93
CA GLY A 194 -22.33 7.30 21.50
C GLY A 194 -21.14 8.22 21.19
N THR A 195 -20.87 8.42 19.91
CA THR A 195 -19.62 9.04 19.45
C THR A 195 -19.88 10.38 18.78
N ASP A 196 -18.93 11.31 18.93
CA ASP A 196 -18.81 12.48 18.06
C ASP A 196 -17.80 12.14 16.95
N GLU A 197 -18.29 11.52 15.87
CA GLU A 197 -17.46 11.05 14.76
C GLU A 197 -16.74 12.22 14.08
N ASP A 198 -17.33 13.40 14.06
CA ASP A 198 -16.72 14.59 13.48
C ASP A 198 -15.45 15.01 14.24
N LYS A 199 -15.40 14.83 15.57
CA LYS A 199 -14.16 15.06 16.35
C LYS A 199 -13.08 14.05 16.02
N PHE A 200 -13.42 12.77 15.94
CA PHE A 200 -12.48 11.73 15.51
C PHE A 200 -11.94 12.01 14.11
N ILE A 201 -12.82 12.29 13.16
CA ILE A 201 -12.47 12.60 11.76
C ILE A 201 -11.56 13.83 11.69
N ASN A 202 -11.88 14.90 12.40
CA ASN A 202 -11.09 16.12 12.36
C ASN A 202 -9.67 15.93 12.92
N ILE A 203 -9.52 15.19 14.02
CA ILE A 203 -8.21 14.95 14.65
C ILE A 203 -7.40 13.93 13.83
N LEU A 204 -7.93 12.72 13.63
CA LEU A 204 -7.22 11.64 12.94
C LEU A 204 -6.99 11.95 11.45
N GLY A 205 -7.93 12.66 10.82
CA GLY A 205 -7.84 13.05 9.42
C GLY A 205 -6.79 14.12 9.13
N ASN A 206 -6.48 15.02 10.08
CA ASN A 206 -5.62 16.19 9.81
C ASN A 206 -4.28 16.18 10.54
N ARG A 207 -4.13 15.51 11.70
CA ARG A 207 -2.85 15.52 12.42
C ARG A 207 -1.81 14.62 11.76
N SER A 208 -0.54 14.98 11.92
CA SER A 208 0.58 14.16 11.47
C SER A 208 0.59 12.81 12.21
N ALA A 209 1.15 11.78 11.57
CA ALA A 209 1.31 10.48 12.22
C ALA A 209 2.19 10.54 13.48
N GLU A 210 3.16 11.46 13.52
CA GLU A 210 4.03 11.65 14.69
C GLU A 210 3.27 12.29 15.86
N HIS A 211 2.41 13.27 15.55
CA HIS A 211 1.56 13.92 16.54
C HIS A 211 0.51 12.94 17.08
N LEU A 212 -0.16 12.17 16.20
CA LEU A 212 -1.17 11.20 16.62
C LEU A 212 -0.60 10.14 17.58
N ARG A 213 0.64 9.65 17.37
CA ARG A 213 1.28 8.73 18.33
C ARG A 213 1.38 9.33 19.74
N ARG A 214 1.77 10.61 19.84
CA ARG A 214 1.86 11.34 21.11
C ARG A 214 0.48 11.52 21.74
N VAL A 215 -0.52 11.83 20.90
CA VAL A 215 -1.93 11.95 21.33
C VAL A 215 -2.43 10.62 21.87
N PHE A 216 -2.14 9.49 21.25
CA PHE A 216 -2.58 8.18 21.71
C PHE A 216 -1.90 7.75 23.02
N ASP A 217 -0.61 8.06 23.19
CA ASP A 217 0.08 7.86 24.47
C ASP A 217 -0.53 8.70 25.60
N ALA A 218 -0.97 9.93 25.30
CA ALA A 218 -1.67 10.79 26.24
C ALA A 218 -3.11 10.31 26.50
N TYR A 219 -3.82 9.89 25.46
CA TYR A 219 -5.17 9.33 25.51
C TYR A 219 -5.22 8.13 26.45
N LYS A 220 -4.29 7.18 26.30
CA LYS A 220 -4.21 5.98 27.15
C LYS A 220 -4.11 6.31 28.64
N LYS A 221 -3.42 7.41 29.00
CA LYS A 221 -3.30 7.87 30.39
C LYS A 221 -4.60 8.48 30.92
N ILE A 222 -5.42 9.06 30.05
CA ILE A 222 -6.68 9.72 30.40
C ILE A 222 -7.82 8.69 30.46
N ALA A 223 -7.97 7.90 29.39
CA ALA A 223 -9.06 6.95 29.20
C ALA A 223 -8.84 5.62 29.94
N GLY A 224 -7.58 5.24 30.17
CA GLY A 224 -7.24 3.93 30.76
C GLY A 224 -7.25 2.76 29.76
N CYS A 225 -7.61 3.01 28.50
CA CYS A 225 -7.63 2.07 27.39
C CYS A 225 -6.87 2.61 26.17
N ASP A 226 -6.56 1.75 25.21
CA ASP A 226 -6.00 2.18 23.93
C ASP A 226 -7.09 2.83 23.05
N ILE A 227 -6.73 3.82 22.22
CA ILE A 227 -7.71 4.51 21.36
C ILE A 227 -8.40 3.54 20.39
N GLU A 228 -7.71 2.48 19.98
CA GLU A 228 -8.25 1.43 19.12
C GLU A 228 -9.35 0.61 19.80
N GLU A 229 -9.34 0.51 21.15
CA GLU A 229 -10.42 -0.11 21.90
C GLU A 229 -11.65 0.79 21.86
N SER A 230 -11.49 2.07 22.21
CA SER A 230 -12.57 3.06 22.12
C SER A 230 -13.17 3.14 20.71
N ILE A 231 -12.35 3.15 19.65
CA ILE A 231 -12.87 3.19 18.27
C ILE A 231 -13.74 1.96 17.96
N LYS A 232 -13.38 0.77 18.44
CA LYS A 232 -14.15 -0.46 18.20
C LYS A 232 -15.46 -0.52 18.98
N ASP A 233 -15.48 0.08 20.17
CA ASP A 233 -16.67 0.11 21.00
C ASP A 233 -17.68 1.18 20.51
N GLU A 234 -17.16 2.24 19.91
CA GLU A 234 -17.93 3.44 19.53
C GLU A 234 -18.32 3.49 18.05
N CYS A 235 -17.47 3.01 17.14
CA CYS A 235 -17.71 3.03 15.69
C CYS A 235 -17.98 1.62 15.15
N THR A 236 -18.63 1.54 13.99
CA THR A 236 -18.81 0.28 13.27
C THR A 236 -18.54 0.41 11.77
N GLY A 237 -18.28 -0.71 11.11
CA GLY A 237 -18.20 -0.81 9.65
C GLY A 237 -17.01 -0.07 9.04
N ASN A 238 -17.20 0.54 7.87
CA ASN A 238 -16.10 1.15 7.11
C ASN A 238 -15.46 2.36 7.80
N LEU A 239 -16.24 3.10 8.61
CA LEU A 239 -15.69 4.23 9.37
C LEU A 239 -14.73 3.73 10.47
N GLU A 240 -15.14 2.71 11.23
CA GLU A 240 -14.30 2.06 12.24
C GLU A 240 -13.00 1.55 11.60
N ALA A 241 -13.11 0.80 10.51
CA ALA A 241 -11.96 0.28 9.78
C ALA A 241 -11.01 1.39 9.30
N LEU A 242 -11.55 2.50 8.80
CA LEU A 242 -10.75 3.64 8.34
C LEU A 242 -10.06 4.39 9.49
N LEU A 243 -10.77 4.63 10.60
CA LEU A 243 -10.20 5.28 11.79
C LEU A 243 -9.06 4.44 12.38
N LEU A 244 -9.25 3.13 12.50
CA LEU A 244 -8.21 2.19 12.93
C LEU A 244 -7.02 2.18 11.96
N ALA A 245 -7.27 2.22 10.65
CA ALA A 245 -6.19 2.25 9.65
C ALA A 245 -5.38 3.56 9.73
N VAL A 246 -6.01 4.69 10.03
CA VAL A 246 -5.33 5.98 10.18
C VAL A 246 -4.55 6.07 11.51
N GLY A 247 -5.08 5.48 12.58
CA GLY A 247 -4.45 5.49 13.90
C GLY A 247 -3.25 4.55 14.04
N THR A 248 -3.20 3.48 13.24
CA THR A 248 -2.18 2.44 13.39
C THR A 248 -0.99 2.65 12.44
N LYS A 249 0.22 2.27 12.90
CA LYS A 249 1.44 2.36 12.08
C LYS A 249 1.41 1.37 10.90
N ILE A 250 0.78 0.21 11.10
CA ILE A 250 0.52 -0.80 10.09
C ILE A 250 -0.98 -1.08 10.12
N PRO A 251 -1.73 -0.60 9.12
CA PRO A 251 -3.17 -0.82 9.03
C PRO A 251 -3.50 -2.31 9.17
N ALA A 252 -4.45 -2.65 10.04
CA ALA A 252 -4.89 -4.03 10.23
C ALA A 252 -5.34 -4.70 8.92
N VAL A 253 -5.80 -3.91 7.95
CA VAL A 253 -6.16 -4.35 6.59
C VAL A 253 -4.99 -5.01 5.86
N TRP A 254 -3.73 -4.63 6.13
CA TRP A 254 -2.56 -5.28 5.52
C TRP A 254 -2.28 -6.67 6.07
N LEU A 255 -2.85 -6.97 7.23
CA LEU A 255 -2.75 -8.26 7.88
C LEU A 255 -3.93 -9.17 7.52
N ASN A 256 -4.89 -8.71 6.71
CA ASN A 256 -6.02 -9.52 6.27
C ASN A 256 -5.66 -10.53 5.16
N ILE A 257 -4.38 -10.87 5.00
CA ILE A 257 -3.91 -12.03 4.23
C ILE A 257 -4.31 -13.27 5.04
N GLN A 258 -5.49 -13.84 4.78
CA GLN A 258 -6.02 -14.99 5.54
C GLN A 258 -5.72 -16.33 4.86
N ARG A 259 -5.54 -17.37 5.70
CA ARG A 259 -5.14 -18.75 5.35
C ARG A 259 -6.17 -19.63 4.60
N ALA A 260 -7.14 -19.07 3.91
CA ALA A 260 -8.07 -19.88 3.10
C ALA A 260 -8.81 -19.05 2.05
N GLY A 261 -8.63 -19.38 0.76
CA GLY A 261 -9.33 -18.73 -0.36
C GLY A 261 -8.81 -17.34 -0.67
N THR A 262 -7.48 -17.19 -0.72
CA THR A 262 -6.74 -15.95 -0.92
C THR A 262 -7.46 -14.99 -1.88
N ASP A 263 -7.81 -13.81 -1.39
CA ASP A 263 -8.05 -12.65 -2.24
C ASP A 263 -6.70 -12.28 -2.88
N ASP A 264 -6.40 -12.93 -4.00
CA ASP A 264 -5.14 -12.76 -4.73
C ASP A 264 -4.95 -11.34 -5.20
N GLU A 265 -6.03 -10.60 -5.46
CA GLU A 265 -5.92 -9.19 -5.85
C GLU A 265 -5.37 -8.36 -4.68
N THR A 266 -5.91 -8.56 -3.48
CA THR A 266 -5.37 -7.96 -2.26
C THR A 266 -3.94 -8.42 -1.95
N LEU A 267 -3.65 -9.72 -2.10
CA LEU A 267 -2.30 -10.23 -1.89
C LEU A 267 -1.32 -9.59 -2.86
N ILE A 268 -1.61 -9.58 -4.17
CA ILE A 268 -0.78 -8.95 -5.19
C ILE A 268 -0.58 -7.47 -4.88
N ARG A 269 -1.66 -6.74 -4.58
CA ARG A 269 -1.59 -5.30 -4.29
C ARG A 269 -0.69 -4.99 -3.08
N ILE A 270 -0.81 -5.74 -1.99
CA ILE A 270 0.03 -5.56 -0.80
C ILE A 270 1.48 -5.93 -1.12
N MET A 271 1.72 -7.10 -1.74
CA MET A 271 3.07 -7.57 -2.04
C MET A 271 3.80 -6.61 -2.99
N VAL A 272 3.12 -6.08 -4.00
CA VAL A 272 3.68 -5.08 -4.93
C VAL A 272 3.91 -3.75 -4.23
N SER A 273 2.89 -3.17 -3.61
CA SER A 273 2.95 -1.80 -3.10
C SER A 273 3.86 -1.63 -1.88
N ARG A 274 4.01 -2.68 -1.06
CA ARG A 274 4.81 -2.64 0.18
C ARG A 274 6.25 -3.17 0.01
N SER A 275 6.54 -3.90 -1.07
CA SER A 275 7.85 -4.55 -1.31
C SER A 275 9.05 -3.62 -1.17
N GLU A 276 8.94 -2.35 -1.58
CA GLU A 276 10.04 -1.37 -1.53
C GLU A 276 9.93 -0.38 -0.35
N ARG A 277 8.88 -0.50 0.48
CA ARG A 277 8.55 0.45 1.56
C ARG A 277 8.87 -0.09 2.93
N ASP A 278 8.12 -1.08 3.37
CA ASP A 278 8.08 -1.57 4.75
C ASP A 278 7.65 -3.03 4.88
N MET A 279 7.82 -3.83 3.81
CA MET A 279 7.51 -5.27 3.83
C MET A 279 8.11 -6.01 5.04
N LEU A 280 9.28 -5.60 5.54
CA LEU A 280 9.88 -6.20 6.74
C LEU A 280 9.08 -5.89 8.02
N ASP A 281 8.43 -4.74 8.12
CA ASP A 281 7.55 -4.41 9.24
C ASP A 281 6.19 -5.11 9.10
N VAL A 282 5.67 -5.22 7.87
CA VAL A 282 4.47 -6.02 7.58
C VAL A 282 4.65 -7.46 8.04
N ARG A 283 5.77 -8.08 7.67
CA ARG A 283 6.14 -9.45 8.11
C ARG A 283 6.17 -9.59 9.63
N ALA A 284 6.89 -8.69 10.31
CA ALA A 284 7.00 -8.72 11.76
C ALA A 284 5.64 -8.57 12.46
N MET A 285 4.77 -7.69 11.97
CA MET A 285 3.43 -7.51 12.51
C MET A 285 2.50 -8.69 12.20
N TYR A 286 2.61 -9.27 11.01
CA TYR A 286 1.87 -10.48 10.64
C TYR A 286 2.23 -11.63 11.58
N LYS A 287 3.52 -11.89 11.78
CA LYS A 287 4.00 -12.91 12.71
C LYS A 287 3.55 -12.67 14.15
N LYS A 288 3.60 -11.42 14.61
CA LYS A 288 3.11 -11.04 15.95
C LYS A 288 1.61 -11.34 16.10
N LYS A 289 0.81 -11.09 15.07
CA LYS A 289 -0.66 -11.25 15.10
C LYS A 289 -1.09 -12.71 14.99
N TYR A 290 -0.51 -13.47 14.07
CA TYR A 290 -0.97 -14.83 13.73
C TYR A 290 -0.11 -15.95 14.30
N GLY A 291 1.08 -15.65 14.82
CA GLY A 291 2.01 -16.65 15.35
C GLY A 291 2.81 -17.40 14.27
N GLU A 292 2.57 -17.11 13.00
CA GLU A 292 3.22 -17.73 11.83
C GLU A 292 3.77 -16.65 10.90
N SER A 293 4.81 -16.98 10.11
CA SER A 293 5.39 -16.00 9.21
C SER A 293 4.52 -15.79 7.96
N LEU A 294 4.55 -14.58 7.42
CA LEU A 294 3.90 -14.28 6.14
C LEU A 294 4.45 -15.18 5.02
N TYR A 295 5.76 -15.47 5.09
CA TYR A 295 6.43 -16.35 4.13
C TYR A 295 5.83 -17.77 4.14
N SER A 296 5.65 -18.38 5.32
CA SER A 296 5.06 -19.72 5.41
C SER A 296 3.60 -19.74 4.96
N THR A 297 2.82 -18.69 5.29
CA THR A 297 1.44 -18.58 4.79
C THR A 297 1.39 -18.54 3.26
N ILE A 298 2.21 -17.69 2.61
CA ILE A 298 2.27 -17.63 1.15
C ILE A 298 2.69 -18.99 0.57
N GLN A 299 3.67 -19.65 1.20
CA GLN A 299 4.17 -20.95 0.75
C GLN A 299 3.11 -22.08 0.86
N GLU A 300 2.19 -22.00 1.79
CA GLU A 300 1.13 -22.99 1.97
C GLU A 300 -0.09 -22.72 1.07
N ASP A 301 -0.40 -21.45 0.80
CA ASP A 301 -1.67 -21.06 0.15
C ASP A 301 -1.55 -20.79 -1.36
N THR A 302 -0.33 -20.69 -1.89
CA THR A 302 -0.08 -20.43 -3.32
C THR A 302 0.80 -21.51 -3.92
N GLU A 303 0.87 -21.61 -5.25
CA GLU A 303 1.70 -22.61 -5.93
C GLU A 303 2.35 -22.07 -7.22
N GLY A 304 3.28 -22.85 -7.78
CA GLY A 304 3.93 -22.57 -9.05
C GLY A 304 4.75 -21.27 -9.08
N ASP A 305 4.86 -20.68 -10.26
CA ASP A 305 5.68 -19.48 -10.48
C ASP A 305 5.09 -18.23 -9.80
N TYR A 306 3.77 -18.20 -9.62
CA TYR A 306 3.10 -17.18 -8.84
C TYR A 306 3.57 -17.20 -7.37
N GLN A 307 3.61 -18.39 -6.73
CA GLN A 307 4.17 -18.55 -5.39
C GLN A 307 5.62 -18.08 -5.34
N LYS A 308 6.47 -18.53 -6.27
CA LYS A 308 7.89 -18.15 -6.30
C LYS A 308 8.04 -16.63 -6.32
N ALA A 309 7.30 -15.94 -7.19
CA ALA A 309 7.34 -14.49 -7.32
C ALA A 309 6.90 -13.78 -6.02
N LEU A 310 5.81 -14.23 -5.39
CA LEU A 310 5.35 -13.68 -4.10
C LEU A 310 6.38 -13.88 -3.00
N LEU A 311 6.99 -15.07 -2.91
CA LEU A 311 8.03 -15.35 -1.91
C LEU A 311 9.27 -14.47 -2.12
N TYR A 312 9.67 -14.21 -3.37
CA TYR A 312 10.72 -13.23 -3.67
C TYR A 312 10.36 -11.82 -3.16
N LEU A 313 9.12 -11.37 -3.38
CA LEU A 313 8.65 -10.07 -2.88
C LEU A 313 8.52 -10.06 -1.35
N CYS A 314 8.20 -11.17 -0.71
CA CYS A 314 8.19 -11.30 0.75
C CYS A 314 9.62 -11.17 1.31
N GLY A 315 10.59 -11.75 0.61
CA GLY A 315 11.98 -11.85 1.03
C GLY A 315 12.23 -13.19 1.72
N GLY A 316 12.80 -13.17 2.92
CA GLY A 316 13.11 -14.39 3.67
C GLY A 316 11.99 -14.84 4.61
N ASN A 317 12.20 -15.97 5.26
CA ASN A 317 11.43 -16.38 6.44
C ASN A 317 11.89 -15.59 7.68
N ASP A 318 11.01 -15.43 8.67
CA ASP A 318 11.22 -14.69 9.92
C ASP A 318 10.69 -15.45 11.13
#